data_AF-A0A1E1LV14-F1
#
_entry.id   AF-A0A1E1LV14-F1
#
_cell.length_a   1.000
_cell.length_b   1.000
_cell.length_c   1.000
_cell.angle_alpha   90.00
_cell.angle_beta   90.00
_cell.angle_gamma   90.00
#
_symmetry.space_group_name_H-M   'P 1'
#
loop_
_entity.id
_entity.type
_entity.pdbx_description
1 polymer ?
#
loop_
_entity_poly.entity_id
_entity_poly.type
_entity_poly.pdbx_seq_one_letter_code
_entity_poly.pdbx_strand_id
1 'polypeptide(L)'
;MSISSSCLKVFEWDGTPAVNIGKIANNDAYSTGDNPDVMFLFIHDLLSWNFPNLRLLANHYARETGATLFLSRTSSAMNPSHLLPFSATTGISSMSRLSLRRTLARFVSLRSLRSLELRTKFKNVSAVGFCFGGWTLFNLGGKEQSPLVDCISAGHPTWLTKKDIEEVAVPVQILAPEIDTAFNAELKLHSFQTIPKLGIPFDYQHFPGVEHACFSRGDLNHAGEREAMIRGKNAVVSWFKQFLFETGRSADRTSSAVWSMKFVSCLLCTSCETKFNC
;
A
#
# COMPACT_ATOMS: atom_id res chain seq x y z
N MET A 1 -4.30 31.93 15.42
CA MET A 1 -4.27 30.46 15.49
C MET A 1 -2.96 29.98 14.89
N SER A 2 -2.01 29.50 15.69
CA SER A 2 -0.74 28.97 15.17
C SER A 2 -0.98 27.57 14.61
N ILE A 3 -0.92 27.43 13.30
CA ILE A 3 -0.80 26.12 12.66
C ILE A 3 0.50 25.51 13.20
N SER A 4 0.44 24.35 13.86
CA SER A 4 1.63 23.71 14.42
C SER A 4 2.61 23.40 13.29
N SER A 5 3.91 23.53 13.54
CA SER A 5 4.97 23.22 12.56
C SER A 5 4.93 21.77 12.07
N SER A 6 4.21 20.88 12.75
CA SER A 6 3.88 19.52 12.29
C SER A 6 2.86 19.48 11.14
N CYS A 7 1.95 20.44 11.04
CA CYS A 7 0.97 20.55 9.95
C CYS A 7 1.59 21.07 8.64
N LEU A 8 2.75 21.74 8.71
CA LEU A 8 3.46 22.32 7.57
C LEU A 8 4.60 21.45 7.03
N LYS A 9 4.79 20.23 7.56
CA LYS A 9 5.76 19.25 7.00
C LYS A 9 5.16 18.60 5.75
N VAL A 10 4.97 19.41 4.72
CA VAL A 10 4.61 18.99 3.37
C VAL A 10 5.81 18.22 2.83
N PHE A 11 5.76 16.89 2.93
CA PHE A 11 6.62 15.89 2.28
C PHE A 11 8.07 16.35 2.00
N GLU A 12 9.02 15.93 2.84
CA GLU A 12 10.44 16.28 2.72
C GLU A 12 11.08 15.49 1.57
N TRP A 13 10.99 16.04 0.35
CA TRP A 13 11.66 15.52 -0.85
C TRP A 13 13.18 15.54 -0.72
N ASP A 14 13.72 16.59 -0.10
CA ASP A 14 15.17 16.82 0.06
C ASP A 14 15.71 16.25 1.39
N GLY A 15 14.92 15.40 2.06
CA GLY A 15 15.32 14.75 3.29
C GLY A 15 16.41 13.71 3.05
N THR A 16 17.38 13.60 3.96
CA THR A 16 18.28 12.44 3.98
C THR A 16 17.55 11.29 4.70
N PRO A 17 17.25 10.17 4.02
CA PRO A 17 16.62 9.04 4.69
C PRO A 17 17.56 8.51 5.79
N ALA A 18 17.01 8.24 6.97
CA ALA A 18 17.75 7.59 8.04
C ALA A 18 18.38 6.29 7.53
N VAL A 19 19.54 5.91 8.08
CA VAL A 19 20.22 4.66 7.72
C VAL A 19 19.86 3.58 8.74
N ASN A 20 18.60 3.17 8.75
CA ASN A 20 18.12 2.10 9.62
C ASN A 20 17.96 0.81 8.81
N ILE A 21 19.07 0.13 8.56
CA ILE A 21 19.09 -1.17 7.88
C ILE A 21 19.02 -2.27 8.94
N GLY A 22 17.87 -2.90 9.06
CA GLY A 22 17.64 -4.07 9.91
C GLY A 22 17.61 -5.37 9.11
N LYS A 23 17.29 -6.46 9.79
CA LYS A 23 16.99 -7.75 9.16
C LYS A 23 15.55 -8.15 9.43
N ILE A 24 14.90 -8.71 8.42
CA ILE A 24 13.64 -9.42 8.55
C ILE A 24 13.91 -10.84 8.10
N ALA A 25 13.65 -11.85 8.94
CA ALA A 25 13.79 -13.28 8.62
C ALA A 25 15.00 -13.61 7.71
N ASN A 26 16.17 -13.06 8.01
CA ASN A 26 17.45 -13.21 7.29
C ASN A 26 17.74 -12.36 6.03
N ASN A 27 16.88 -11.42 5.61
CA ASN A 27 17.24 -10.45 4.55
C ASN A 27 17.32 -9.06 5.15
N ASP A 28 18.21 -8.26 4.58
CA ASP A 28 18.28 -6.85 4.88
C ASP A 28 16.97 -6.18 4.48
N ALA A 29 16.49 -5.30 5.33
CA ALA A 29 15.33 -4.47 5.07
C ALA A 29 15.54 -3.13 5.73
N TYR A 30 15.05 -2.08 5.09
CA TYR A 30 15.00 -0.78 5.73
C TYR A 30 13.81 -0.77 6.70
N SER A 31 14.04 -0.40 7.96
CA SER A 31 13.00 -0.38 9.00
C SER A 31 12.88 1.00 9.63
N THR A 32 11.66 1.44 9.89
CA THR A 32 11.37 2.71 10.56
C THR A 32 10.12 2.60 11.42
N GLY A 33 10.05 3.37 12.51
CA GLY A 33 9.03 3.24 13.55
C GLY A 33 9.40 2.22 14.63
N ASP A 34 8.64 2.24 15.72
CA ASP A 34 8.90 1.52 16.97
C ASP A 34 7.64 0.88 17.58
N ASN A 35 6.55 0.81 16.83
CA ASN A 35 5.31 0.18 17.28
C ASN A 35 5.46 -1.37 17.35
N PRO A 36 5.25 -2.00 18.51
CA PRO A 36 5.44 -3.44 18.68
C PRO A 36 4.26 -4.28 18.16
N ASP A 37 3.08 -3.68 17.98
CA ASP A 37 1.85 -4.41 17.68
C ASP A 37 1.45 -4.33 16.21
N VAL A 38 1.78 -3.21 15.56
CA VAL A 38 1.29 -2.86 14.22
C VAL A 38 2.45 -2.70 13.26
N MET A 39 2.41 -3.46 12.14
CA MET A 39 3.45 -3.38 11.12
C MET A 39 2.96 -3.22 9.68
N PHE A 40 3.84 -2.63 8.86
CA PHE A 40 3.70 -2.52 7.42
C PHE A 40 4.83 -3.20 6.67
N LEU A 41 4.48 -4.05 5.73
CA LEU A 41 5.40 -4.51 4.70
C LEU A 41 5.31 -3.58 3.48
N PHE A 42 6.39 -2.87 3.16
CA PHE A 42 6.53 -2.09 1.94
C PHE A 42 7.34 -2.89 0.91
N ILE A 43 6.70 -3.24 -0.21
CA ILE A 43 7.33 -3.90 -1.36
C ILE A 43 7.63 -2.86 -2.43
N HIS A 44 8.91 -2.63 -2.70
CA HIS A 44 9.37 -1.64 -3.67
C HIS A 44 9.01 -2.01 -5.11
N ASP A 45 9.16 -1.04 -6.00
CA ASP A 45 9.06 -1.17 -7.45
C ASP A 45 10.44 -1.45 -8.09
N LEU A 46 10.57 -1.24 -9.40
CA LEU A 46 11.82 -1.46 -10.14
C LEU A 46 12.98 -0.55 -9.68
N LEU A 47 12.71 0.55 -8.96
CA LEU A 47 13.73 1.48 -8.47
C LEU A 47 14.51 0.92 -7.28
N SER A 48 14.07 -0.21 -6.71
CA SER A 48 14.72 -0.92 -5.60
C SER A 48 14.61 -0.20 -4.26
N TRP A 49 14.76 -0.95 -3.17
CA TRP A 49 14.75 -0.45 -1.78
C TRP A 49 15.86 0.59 -1.47
N ASN A 50 16.85 0.71 -2.36
CA ASN A 50 17.94 1.68 -2.25
C ASN A 50 17.56 3.07 -2.79
N PHE A 51 16.41 3.19 -3.46
CA PHE A 51 15.93 4.47 -3.96
C PHE A 51 15.53 5.38 -2.79
N PRO A 52 16.12 6.59 -2.66
CA PRO A 52 15.88 7.46 -1.50
C PRO A 52 14.41 7.79 -1.27
N ASN A 53 13.65 8.05 -2.34
CA ASN A 53 12.24 8.43 -2.25
C ASN A 53 11.39 7.36 -1.57
N LEU A 54 11.67 6.06 -1.82
CA LEU A 54 10.93 4.98 -1.18
C LEU A 54 11.21 4.91 0.33
N ARG A 55 12.43 5.26 0.76
CA ARG A 55 12.77 5.35 2.20
C ARG A 55 12.14 6.56 2.86
N LEU A 56 12.09 7.70 2.18
CA LEU A 56 11.38 8.89 2.64
C LEU A 56 9.89 8.62 2.76
N LEU A 57 9.29 7.98 1.75
CA LEU A 57 7.89 7.58 1.76
C LEU A 57 7.59 6.57 2.89
N ALA A 58 8.49 5.60 3.11
CA ALA A 58 8.44 4.69 4.25
C ALA A 58 8.43 5.44 5.59
N ASN A 59 9.28 6.46 5.75
CA ASN A 59 9.33 7.28 6.96
C ASN A 59 8.03 8.06 7.18
N HIS A 60 7.47 8.61 6.10
CA HIS A 60 6.18 9.29 6.15
C HIS A 60 5.05 8.36 6.57
N TYR A 61 4.98 7.16 5.97
CA TYR A 61 4.00 6.16 6.36
C TYR A 61 4.12 5.79 7.83
N ALA A 62 5.31 5.40 8.31
CA ALA A 62 5.51 5.04 9.70
C ALA A 62 5.15 6.19 10.66
N ARG A 63 5.58 7.42 10.36
CA ARG A 63 5.29 8.60 11.20
C ARG A 63 3.81 8.93 11.26
N GLU A 64 3.12 8.93 10.13
CA GLU A 64 1.72 9.38 10.08
C GLU A 64 0.75 8.32 10.55
N THR A 65 1.06 7.05 10.34
CA THR A 65 0.26 5.92 10.83
C THR A 65 0.58 5.55 12.27
N GLY A 66 1.81 5.80 12.74
CA GLY A 66 2.27 5.35 14.06
C GLY A 66 2.62 3.86 14.12
N ALA A 67 2.93 3.22 12.99
CA ALA A 67 3.28 1.80 12.89
C ALA A 67 4.75 1.57 12.57
N THR A 68 5.23 0.35 12.77
CA THR A 68 6.56 -0.08 12.32
C THR A 68 6.52 -0.49 10.85
N LEU A 69 7.29 0.16 9.99
CA LEU A 69 7.34 -0.15 8.57
C LEU A 69 8.65 -0.80 8.18
N PHE A 70 8.53 -1.83 7.35
CA PHE A 70 9.59 -2.63 6.80
C PHE A 70 9.60 -2.59 5.26
N LEU A 71 10.59 -1.91 4.69
CA LEU A 71 10.82 -1.89 3.24
C LEU A 71 11.70 -3.07 2.84
N SER A 72 11.08 -4.07 2.21
CA SER A 72 11.73 -5.36 1.95
C SER A 72 12.75 -5.28 0.82
N ARG A 73 13.97 -5.81 1.02
CA ARG A 73 14.90 -6.07 -0.08
C ARG A 73 14.41 -7.29 -0.88
N THR A 74 13.98 -7.09 -2.13
CA THR A 74 14.04 -8.20 -3.09
C THR A 74 15.52 -8.47 -3.36
N SER A 75 15.98 -9.71 -3.29
CA SER A 75 17.39 -9.99 -3.57
C SER A 75 17.72 -9.57 -4.99
N SER A 76 18.81 -8.80 -5.10
CA SER A 76 19.57 -8.26 -6.23
C SER A 76 19.74 -9.11 -7.51
N ALA A 77 18.68 -9.73 -8.03
CA ALA A 77 18.68 -10.21 -9.42
C ALA A 77 18.57 -9.04 -10.42
N MET A 78 18.15 -7.85 -9.97
CA MET A 78 18.46 -6.59 -10.64
C MET A 78 19.72 -6.01 -9.97
N ASN A 79 20.87 -6.13 -10.63
CA ASN A 79 22.00 -5.27 -10.32
C ASN A 79 21.58 -3.79 -10.45
N PRO A 80 22.10 -2.87 -9.62
CA PRO A 80 21.88 -1.43 -9.80
C PRO A 80 22.32 -0.90 -11.17
N SER A 81 23.22 -1.61 -11.87
CA SER A 81 23.59 -1.35 -13.26
C SER A 81 22.50 -1.68 -14.29
N HIS A 82 21.41 -2.32 -13.87
CA HIS A 82 20.18 -2.53 -14.64
C HIS A 82 19.03 -1.64 -14.15
N LEU A 83 19.32 -0.53 -13.45
CA LEU A 83 18.41 0.61 -13.39
C LEU A 83 18.19 1.07 -14.83
N LEU A 84 17.19 0.47 -15.49
CA LEU A 84 16.85 0.83 -16.85
C LEU A 84 16.45 2.30 -16.83
N PRO A 85 17.07 3.16 -17.65
CA PRO A 85 16.50 4.45 -17.92
C PRO A 85 15.05 4.21 -18.36
N PHE A 86 14.11 4.98 -17.81
CA PHE A 86 12.68 4.77 -17.99
C PHE A 86 12.24 4.68 -19.46
N SER A 87 12.99 5.28 -20.37
CA SER A 87 12.85 5.17 -21.83
C SER A 87 12.97 3.74 -22.39
N ALA A 88 13.52 2.79 -21.63
CA ALA A 88 13.70 1.39 -22.04
C ALA A 88 12.56 0.45 -21.61
N THR A 89 11.52 0.94 -20.93
CA THR A 89 10.34 0.12 -20.55
C THR A 89 9.53 -0.37 -21.75
N THR A 90 9.69 0.27 -22.91
CA THR A 90 9.12 -0.16 -24.20
C THR A 90 9.82 -1.39 -24.79
N GLY A 91 11.00 -1.78 -24.28
CA GLY A 91 11.86 -2.83 -24.86
C GLY A 91 11.95 -4.15 -24.09
N ILE A 92 11.22 -4.33 -22.98
CA ILE A 92 11.29 -5.59 -22.21
C ILE A 92 10.55 -6.69 -23.00
N SER A 93 11.31 -7.57 -23.65
CA SER A 93 10.78 -8.69 -24.45
C SER A 93 9.88 -9.61 -23.62
N SER A 94 8.89 -10.26 -24.24
CA SER A 94 7.96 -11.15 -23.53
C SER A 94 8.63 -12.32 -22.80
N MET A 95 9.76 -12.82 -23.33
CA MET A 95 10.57 -13.83 -22.64
C MET A 95 11.24 -13.30 -21.37
N SER A 96 11.74 -12.07 -21.38
CA SER A 96 12.33 -11.45 -20.19
C SER A 96 11.25 -11.13 -19.14
N ARG A 97 10.05 -10.71 -19.56
CA ARG A 97 8.88 -10.59 -18.66
C ARG A 97 8.48 -11.92 -18.01
N LEU A 98 8.43 -13.02 -18.78
CA LEU A 98 8.10 -14.34 -18.25
C LEU A 98 9.18 -14.86 -17.30
N SER A 99 10.45 -14.71 -17.66
CA SER A 99 11.59 -15.07 -16.80
C SER A 99 11.58 -14.26 -15.49
N LEU A 100 11.31 -12.95 -15.59
CA LEU A 100 11.20 -12.06 -14.44
C LEU A 100 10.00 -12.43 -13.58
N ARG A 101 8.83 -12.75 -14.17
CA ARG A 101 7.66 -13.26 -13.45
C ARG A 101 7.93 -14.59 -12.76
N ARG A 102 8.59 -15.54 -13.41
CA ARG A 102 8.96 -16.84 -12.80
C ARG A 102 9.94 -16.68 -11.65
N THR A 103 10.91 -15.79 -11.83
CA THR A 103 11.90 -15.46 -10.81
C THR A 103 11.23 -14.76 -9.62
N LEU A 104 10.34 -13.79 -9.88
CA LEU A 104 9.59 -13.09 -8.85
C LEU A 104 8.55 -14.00 -8.17
N ALA A 105 7.91 -14.92 -8.88
CA ALA A 105 7.01 -15.93 -8.28
C ALA A 105 7.75 -16.83 -7.27
N ARG A 106 8.99 -17.22 -7.58
CA ARG A 106 9.86 -17.90 -6.60
C ARG A 106 10.18 -17.00 -5.41
N PHE A 107 10.36 -15.70 -5.62
CA PHE A 107 10.55 -14.72 -4.55
C PHE A 107 9.29 -14.44 -3.73
N VAL A 108 8.09 -14.53 -4.31
CA VAL A 108 6.80 -14.46 -3.59
C VAL A 108 6.63 -15.70 -2.69
N SER A 109 6.96 -16.89 -3.20
CA SER A 109 6.91 -18.16 -2.45
C SER A 109 7.90 -18.21 -1.27
N LEU A 110 9.08 -17.57 -1.38
CA LEU A 110 9.98 -17.40 -0.23
C LEU A 110 9.53 -16.30 0.74
N ARG A 111 8.70 -15.34 0.29
CA ARG A 111 8.19 -14.23 1.10
C ARG A 111 6.95 -14.59 1.92
N SER A 112 6.12 -15.55 1.49
CA SER A 112 4.97 -16.02 2.27
C SER A 112 5.39 -16.65 3.61
N LEU A 113 6.53 -17.36 3.63
CA LEU A 113 7.15 -17.84 4.87
C LEU A 113 7.61 -16.70 5.79
N ARG A 114 7.94 -15.54 5.22
CA ARG A 114 8.43 -14.36 5.95
C ARG A 114 7.32 -13.61 6.64
N SER A 115 6.21 -13.39 5.95
CA SER A 115 5.02 -12.78 6.54
C SER A 115 4.48 -13.63 7.70
N LEU A 116 4.66 -14.95 7.66
CA LEU A 116 4.27 -15.82 8.77
C LEU A 116 5.11 -15.57 10.04
N GLU A 117 6.43 -15.40 9.93
CA GLU A 117 7.29 -15.00 11.06
C GLU A 117 6.98 -13.57 11.56
N LEU A 118 6.55 -12.69 10.67
CA LEU A 118 6.13 -11.35 11.05
C LEU A 118 4.79 -11.37 11.79
N ARG A 119 3.87 -12.23 11.36
CA ARG A 119 2.54 -12.41 11.96
C ARG A 119 2.60 -13.05 13.36
N THR A 120 3.71 -13.70 13.73
CA THR A 120 3.93 -14.15 15.11
C THR A 120 4.45 -13.04 16.02
N LYS A 121 5.05 -11.99 15.46
CA LYS A 121 5.63 -10.85 16.21
C LYS A 121 4.66 -9.68 16.34
N PHE A 122 3.80 -9.46 15.34
CA PHE A 122 2.89 -8.32 15.27
C PHE A 122 1.44 -8.80 15.25
N LYS A 123 0.56 -8.09 15.95
CA LYS A 123 -0.88 -8.36 15.98
C LYS A 123 -1.55 -8.04 14.65
N ASN A 124 -1.08 -6.98 13.99
CA ASN A 124 -1.62 -6.49 12.74
C ASN A 124 -0.51 -6.33 11.71
N VAL A 125 -0.69 -6.98 10.55
CA VAL A 125 0.26 -6.97 9.45
C VAL A 125 -0.44 -6.48 8.20
N SER A 126 -0.14 -5.25 7.77
CA SER A 126 -0.62 -4.71 6.49
C SER A 126 0.52 -4.58 5.48
N ALA A 127 0.19 -4.42 4.21
CA ALA A 127 1.21 -4.32 3.18
C ALA A 127 0.88 -3.30 2.08
N VAL A 128 1.89 -2.55 1.67
CA VAL A 128 1.85 -1.56 0.60
C VAL A 128 2.87 -1.90 -0.48
N GLY A 129 2.53 -1.66 -1.74
CA GLY A 129 3.34 -2.13 -2.85
C GLY A 129 3.08 -1.36 -4.14
N PHE A 130 4.15 -1.15 -4.90
CA PHE A 130 4.12 -0.42 -6.17
C PHE A 130 4.62 -1.30 -7.32
N CYS A 131 4.06 -1.15 -8.53
CA CYS A 131 4.44 -1.94 -9.71
C CYS A 131 4.31 -3.46 -9.44
N PHE A 132 5.40 -4.23 -9.58
CA PHE A 132 5.39 -5.67 -9.25
C PHE A 132 5.12 -5.95 -7.76
N GLY A 133 5.42 -4.96 -6.89
CA GLY A 133 5.06 -5.02 -5.49
C GLY A 133 3.55 -5.14 -5.30
N GLY A 134 2.77 -4.42 -6.11
CA GLY A 134 1.31 -4.53 -6.12
C GLY A 134 0.81 -5.94 -6.44
N TRP A 135 1.35 -6.61 -7.47
CA TRP A 135 1.02 -8.02 -7.74
C TRP A 135 1.39 -8.94 -6.58
N THR A 136 2.53 -8.71 -5.93
CA THR A 136 2.93 -9.48 -4.75
C THR A 136 1.90 -9.34 -3.62
N LEU A 137 1.29 -8.16 -3.44
CA LEU A 137 0.27 -7.95 -2.42
C LEU A 137 -1.00 -8.78 -2.66
N PHE A 138 -1.47 -8.86 -3.91
CA PHE A 138 -2.63 -9.68 -4.25
C PHE A 138 -2.39 -11.16 -3.98
N ASN A 139 -1.15 -11.64 -4.17
CA ASN A 139 -0.77 -12.99 -3.79
C ASN A 139 -0.75 -13.19 -2.26
N LEU A 140 -0.24 -12.20 -1.50
CA LEU A 140 -0.20 -12.27 -0.03
C LEU A 140 -1.59 -12.16 0.63
N GLY A 141 -2.50 -11.42 0.00
CA GLY A 141 -3.89 -11.23 0.43
C GLY A 141 -4.88 -12.21 -0.21
N GLY A 142 -4.40 -13.15 -1.01
CA GLY A 142 -5.21 -14.10 -1.75
C GLY A 142 -5.65 -15.31 -0.93
N LYS A 143 -6.71 -16.00 -1.38
CA LYS A 143 -7.24 -17.22 -0.76
C LYS A 143 -6.31 -18.43 -0.91
N GLU A 144 -5.53 -18.50 -2.00
CA GLU A 144 -4.73 -19.68 -2.37
C GLU A 144 -3.77 -20.13 -1.26
N GLN A 145 -3.16 -19.19 -0.52
CA GLN A 145 -2.18 -19.49 0.53
C GLN A 145 -2.69 -19.15 1.95
N SER A 146 -3.99 -18.86 2.10
CA SER A 146 -4.56 -18.11 3.22
C SER A 146 -3.96 -16.69 3.36
N PRO A 147 -4.75 -15.67 3.70
CA PRO A 147 -4.22 -14.32 3.82
C PRO A 147 -3.13 -14.20 4.89
N LEU A 148 -1.96 -13.73 4.47
CA LEU A 148 -0.80 -13.52 5.34
C LEU A 148 -0.71 -12.07 5.86
N VAL A 149 -1.55 -11.21 5.31
CA VAL A 149 -1.71 -9.80 5.65
C VAL A 149 -3.18 -9.54 5.93
N ASP A 150 -3.48 -8.51 6.71
CA ASP A 150 -4.83 -8.15 7.13
C ASP A 150 -5.44 -7.08 6.21
N CYS A 151 -4.63 -6.31 5.49
CA CYS A 151 -5.06 -5.26 4.56
C CYS A 151 -3.95 -4.92 3.56
N ILE A 152 -4.33 -4.59 2.31
CA ILE A 152 -3.38 -4.24 1.24
C ILE A 152 -3.68 -2.90 0.57
N SER A 153 -2.63 -2.20 0.14
CA SER A 153 -2.72 -1.03 -0.75
C SER A 153 -1.74 -1.15 -1.91
N ALA A 154 -2.26 -1.27 -3.13
CA ALA A 154 -1.49 -1.46 -4.35
C ALA A 154 -1.54 -0.21 -5.23
N GLY A 155 -0.39 0.40 -5.50
CA GLY A 155 -0.28 1.44 -6.53
C GLY A 155 0.22 0.86 -7.85
N HIS A 156 -0.50 1.17 -8.93
CA HIS A 156 -0.15 0.80 -10.32
C HIS A 156 0.37 -0.65 -10.45
N PRO A 157 -0.41 -1.66 -10.01
CA PRO A 157 0.05 -3.05 -9.98
C PRO A 157 0.39 -3.56 -11.38
N THR A 158 1.57 -4.17 -11.53
CA THR A 158 2.00 -4.81 -12.79
C THR A 158 1.86 -6.34 -12.72
N TRP A 159 1.47 -6.97 -13.84
CA TRP A 159 1.24 -8.42 -13.99
C TRP A 159 0.09 -8.98 -13.17
N LEU A 160 -0.81 -8.11 -12.72
CA LEU A 160 -2.04 -8.55 -12.11
C LEU A 160 -2.89 -9.32 -13.13
N THR A 161 -3.33 -10.51 -12.77
CA THR A 161 -4.26 -11.31 -13.58
C THR A 161 -5.67 -11.21 -13.00
N LYS A 162 -6.69 -11.53 -13.82
CA LYS A 162 -8.08 -11.59 -13.35
C LYS A 162 -8.26 -12.56 -12.18
N LYS A 163 -7.58 -13.71 -12.24
CA LYS A 163 -7.53 -14.69 -11.15
C LYS A 163 -7.05 -14.06 -9.84
N ASP A 164 -5.94 -13.32 -9.87
CA ASP A 164 -5.39 -12.67 -8.68
C ASP A 164 -6.39 -11.68 -8.03
N ILE A 165 -7.19 -11.00 -8.86
CA ILE A 165 -8.24 -10.04 -8.42
C ILE A 165 -9.44 -10.77 -7.82
N GLU A 166 -9.86 -11.88 -8.42
CA GLU A 166 -11.02 -12.68 -7.97
C GLU A 166 -10.73 -13.41 -6.65
N GLU A 167 -9.46 -13.74 -6.40
CA GLU A 167 -9.05 -14.53 -5.24
C GLU A 167 -8.65 -13.71 -4.02
N VAL A 168 -8.65 -12.37 -4.10
CA VAL A 168 -8.31 -11.53 -2.95
C VAL A 168 -9.36 -11.67 -1.84
N ALA A 169 -8.90 -11.77 -0.59
CA ALA A 169 -9.75 -12.02 0.58
C ALA A 169 -9.60 -11.00 1.70
N VAL A 170 -8.81 -9.95 1.47
CA VAL A 170 -8.52 -8.90 2.45
C VAL A 170 -8.95 -7.54 1.91
N PRO A 171 -9.25 -6.54 2.76
CA PRO A 171 -9.47 -5.17 2.33
C PRO A 171 -8.40 -4.71 1.33
N VAL A 172 -8.84 -4.13 0.19
CA VAL A 172 -7.97 -3.71 -0.91
C VAL A 172 -8.14 -2.22 -1.20
N GLN A 173 -7.03 -1.49 -1.24
CA GLN A 173 -6.96 -0.18 -1.90
C GLN A 173 -6.15 -0.29 -3.20
N ILE A 174 -6.67 0.29 -4.28
CA ILE A 174 -5.95 0.42 -5.56
C ILE A 174 -5.75 1.90 -5.88
N LEU A 175 -4.50 2.31 -6.03
CA LEU A 175 -4.14 3.61 -6.59
C LEU A 175 -3.85 3.45 -8.08
N ALA A 176 -4.74 3.99 -8.92
CA ALA A 176 -4.76 3.77 -10.36
C ALA A 176 -4.43 5.06 -11.13
N PRO A 177 -3.20 5.23 -11.62
CA PRO A 177 -2.88 6.29 -12.57
C PRO A 177 -3.69 6.13 -13.86
N GLU A 178 -4.05 7.24 -14.49
CA GLU A 178 -4.82 7.24 -15.73
C GLU A 178 -4.05 6.58 -16.87
N ILE A 179 -2.80 6.99 -17.07
CA ILE A 179 -1.94 6.58 -18.18
C ILE A 179 -1.09 5.39 -17.74
N ASP A 180 -1.66 4.19 -17.82
CA ASP A 180 -1.00 2.95 -17.40
C ASP A 180 -1.21 1.83 -18.41
N THR A 181 -0.10 1.36 -18.99
CA THR A 181 -0.07 0.25 -19.95
C THR A 181 -0.05 -1.13 -19.28
N ALA A 182 0.46 -1.22 -18.04
CA ALA A 182 0.54 -2.46 -17.29
C ALA A 182 -0.77 -2.74 -16.55
N PHE A 183 -1.31 -1.75 -15.84
CA PHE A 183 -2.66 -1.77 -15.26
C PHE A 183 -3.64 -1.10 -16.23
N ASN A 184 -3.89 -1.81 -17.33
CA ASN A 184 -4.69 -1.31 -18.44
C ASN A 184 -6.18 -1.11 -18.08
N ALA A 185 -6.93 -0.49 -18.99
CA ALA A 185 -8.35 -0.19 -18.79
C ALA A 185 -9.21 -1.45 -18.51
N GLU A 186 -8.88 -2.59 -19.12
CA GLU A 186 -9.58 -3.86 -18.89
C GLU A 186 -9.40 -4.35 -17.46
N LEU A 187 -8.17 -4.35 -16.94
CA LEU A 187 -7.87 -4.76 -15.57
C LEU A 187 -8.43 -3.76 -14.55
N LYS A 188 -8.40 -2.46 -14.85
CA LYS A 188 -9.04 -1.40 -14.03
C LYS A 188 -10.53 -1.66 -13.88
N LEU A 189 -11.22 -1.86 -15.00
CA LEU A 189 -12.66 -2.15 -15.02
C LEU A 189 -12.99 -3.46 -14.30
N HIS A 190 -12.22 -4.52 -14.58
CA HIS A 190 -12.41 -5.81 -13.94
C HIS A 190 -12.21 -5.72 -12.42
N SER A 191 -11.18 -5.02 -11.95
CA SER A 191 -10.94 -4.78 -10.51
C SER A 191 -12.13 -4.08 -9.87
N PHE A 192 -12.62 -3.01 -10.50
CA PHE A 192 -13.73 -2.22 -10.01
C PHE A 192 -15.06 -3.00 -9.96
N GLN A 193 -15.28 -3.93 -10.89
CA GLN A 193 -16.49 -4.74 -10.94
C GLN A 193 -16.43 -5.99 -10.06
N THR A 194 -15.25 -6.60 -9.92
CA THR A 194 -15.08 -7.90 -9.26
C THR A 194 -14.90 -7.73 -7.76
N ILE A 195 -14.01 -6.84 -7.31
CA ILE A 195 -13.64 -6.75 -5.88
C ILE A 195 -14.85 -6.40 -4.99
N PRO A 196 -15.75 -5.46 -5.35
CA PRO A 196 -16.94 -5.19 -4.54
C PRO A 196 -17.87 -6.40 -4.37
N LYS A 197 -17.90 -7.31 -5.36
CA LYS A 197 -18.72 -8.53 -5.30
C LYS A 197 -18.18 -9.56 -4.31
N LEU A 198 -16.92 -9.43 -3.90
CA LEU A 198 -16.29 -10.32 -2.91
C LEU A 198 -16.73 -10.01 -1.48
N GLY A 199 -17.47 -8.91 -1.26
CA GLY A 199 -17.96 -8.51 0.07
C GLY A 199 -16.87 -7.98 1.00
N ILE A 200 -15.71 -7.61 0.46
CA ILE A 200 -14.59 -7.03 1.20
C ILE A 200 -14.55 -5.51 0.99
N PRO A 201 -14.02 -4.74 1.96
CA PRO A 201 -13.81 -3.31 1.79
C PRO A 201 -12.88 -3.04 0.60
N PHE A 202 -13.31 -2.13 -0.27
CA PHE A 202 -12.58 -1.76 -1.48
C PHE A 202 -12.52 -0.24 -1.62
N ASP A 203 -11.30 0.28 -1.79
CA ASP A 203 -11.06 1.68 -2.14
C ASP A 203 -10.35 1.75 -3.49
N TYR A 204 -10.85 2.58 -4.39
CA TYR A 204 -10.28 2.79 -5.72
C TYR A 204 -10.04 4.27 -5.94
N GLN A 205 -8.78 4.65 -6.08
CA GLN A 205 -8.36 6.02 -6.27
C GLN A 205 -7.85 6.20 -7.70
N HIS A 206 -8.57 7.00 -8.49
CA HIS A 206 -8.14 7.38 -9.83
C HIS A 206 -7.29 8.65 -9.81
N PHE A 207 -6.17 8.64 -10.52
CA PHE A 207 -5.23 9.76 -10.63
C PHE A 207 -5.11 10.23 -12.08
N PRO A 208 -5.75 11.35 -12.45
CA PRO A 208 -5.75 11.85 -13.82
C PRO A 208 -4.40 12.44 -14.22
N GLY A 209 -4.05 12.33 -15.51
CA GLY A 209 -2.89 12.99 -16.12
C GLY A 209 -1.51 12.46 -15.71
N VAL A 210 -1.44 11.36 -14.95
CA VAL A 210 -0.17 10.80 -14.45
C VAL A 210 0.06 9.37 -14.95
N GLU A 211 1.34 9.01 -15.03
CA GLU A 211 1.81 7.74 -15.56
C GLU A 211 2.03 6.65 -14.49
N HIS A 212 2.37 5.45 -14.96
CA HIS A 212 2.55 4.24 -14.14
C HIS A 212 3.37 4.45 -12.86
N ALA A 213 4.51 5.15 -12.88
CA ALA A 213 5.40 5.22 -11.72
C ALA A 213 5.28 6.53 -10.89
N CYS A 214 4.16 7.23 -11.01
CA CYS A 214 3.98 8.56 -10.40
C CYS A 214 4.08 8.57 -8.86
N PHE A 215 3.77 7.46 -8.17
CA PHE A 215 3.78 7.40 -6.70
C PHE A 215 5.15 7.15 -6.06
N SER A 216 6.16 6.74 -6.84
CA SER A 216 7.52 6.52 -6.31
C SER A 216 8.51 7.60 -6.75
N ARG A 217 8.29 8.21 -7.94
CA ARG A 217 9.22 9.18 -8.53
C ARG A 217 8.99 10.62 -8.13
N GLY A 218 7.73 11.04 -8.03
CA GLY A 218 7.29 12.43 -7.92
C GLY A 218 8.22 13.45 -8.57
N ASP A 219 8.51 13.25 -9.86
CA ASP A 219 9.41 14.14 -10.59
C ASP A 219 8.78 15.54 -10.68
N LEU A 220 9.52 16.56 -10.22
CA LEU A 220 9.09 17.95 -10.26
C LEU A 220 8.93 18.47 -11.70
N ASN A 221 9.57 17.82 -12.66
CA ASN A 221 9.51 18.21 -14.07
C ASN A 221 8.28 17.64 -14.79
N HIS A 222 7.55 16.71 -14.17
CA HIS A 222 6.32 16.14 -14.71
C HIS A 222 5.13 16.69 -13.93
N ALA A 223 4.34 17.55 -14.60
CA ALA A 223 3.19 18.19 -13.99
C ALA A 223 2.21 17.16 -13.42
N GLY A 224 1.81 17.32 -12.15
CA GLY A 224 0.85 16.44 -11.49
C GLY A 224 1.45 15.23 -10.78
N GLU A 225 2.71 14.84 -11.04
CA GLU A 225 3.29 13.67 -10.37
C GLU A 225 3.49 13.90 -8.86
N ARG A 226 3.95 15.08 -8.46
CA ARG A 226 4.11 15.43 -7.05
C ARG A 226 2.76 15.42 -6.32
N GLU A 227 1.74 16.03 -6.94
CA GLU A 227 0.38 16.07 -6.41
C GLU A 227 -0.21 14.67 -6.29
N ALA A 228 -0.03 13.84 -7.33
CA ALA A 228 -0.50 12.45 -7.35
C ALA A 228 0.19 11.63 -6.27
N MET A 229 1.50 11.78 -6.07
CA MET A 229 2.21 11.11 -5.00
C MET A 229 1.75 11.58 -3.61
N ILE A 230 1.58 12.88 -3.38
CA ILE A 230 1.09 13.41 -2.09
C ILE A 230 -0.31 12.86 -1.79
N ARG A 231 -1.21 12.91 -2.78
CA ARG A 231 -2.56 12.36 -2.68
C ARG A 231 -2.53 10.84 -2.46
N GLY A 232 -1.68 10.12 -3.18
CA GLY A 232 -1.47 8.68 -3.03
C GLY A 232 -1.00 8.31 -1.63
N LYS A 233 0.01 9.01 -1.12
CA LYS A 233 0.49 8.84 0.27
C LYS A 233 -0.64 9.06 1.27
N ASN A 234 -1.39 10.16 1.13
CA ASN A 234 -2.51 10.47 2.04
C ASN A 234 -3.59 9.38 2.01
N ALA A 235 -3.92 8.89 0.81
CA ALA A 235 -4.88 7.80 0.64
C ALA A 235 -4.42 6.51 1.34
N VAL A 236 -3.15 6.15 1.20
CA VAL A 236 -2.54 4.98 1.86
C VAL A 236 -2.56 5.12 3.38
N VAL A 237 -2.16 6.28 3.91
CA VAL A 237 -2.17 6.55 5.36
C VAL A 237 -3.58 6.46 5.91
N SER A 238 -4.55 7.09 5.24
CA SER A 238 -5.96 7.06 5.68
C SER A 238 -6.52 5.65 5.67
N TRP A 239 -6.28 4.92 4.58
CA TRP A 239 -6.72 3.53 4.43
C TRP A 239 -6.19 2.66 5.56
N PHE A 240 -4.90 2.71 5.84
CA PHE A 240 -4.37 1.84 6.88
C PHE A 240 -4.75 2.24 8.29
N LYS A 241 -4.95 3.53 8.58
CA LYS A 241 -5.48 3.94 9.89
C LYS A 241 -6.82 3.28 10.19
N GLN A 242 -7.67 3.14 9.18
CA GLN A 242 -8.97 2.46 9.29
C GLN A 242 -8.81 0.98 9.67
N PHE A 243 -7.87 0.26 9.08
CA PHE A 243 -7.77 -1.21 9.29
C PHE A 243 -6.84 -1.64 10.41
N LEU A 244 -5.88 -0.80 10.81
CA LEU A 244 -4.85 -1.20 11.75
C LEU A 244 -5.18 -0.95 13.21
N PHE A 245 -5.84 0.17 13.51
CA PHE A 245 -6.07 0.59 14.89
C PHE A 245 -7.49 0.30 15.39
N GLU A 246 -8.41 -0.11 14.50
CA GLU A 246 -9.80 -0.42 14.87
C GLU A 246 -10.01 -1.87 15.32
N THR A 247 -8.96 -2.69 15.47
CA THR A 247 -9.13 -4.14 15.64
C THR A 247 -8.99 -4.61 17.09
N GLY A 248 -10.11 -4.51 17.81
CA GLY A 248 -10.57 -5.55 18.73
C GLY A 248 -11.17 -6.77 17.99
N ARG A 249 -10.77 -7.02 16.73
CA ARG A 249 -11.25 -8.12 15.88
C ARG A 249 -10.29 -9.30 15.94
N SER A 250 -10.04 -9.82 17.14
CA SER A 250 -9.56 -11.20 17.27
C SER A 250 -10.75 -12.15 17.10
N ALA A 251 -10.71 -12.99 16.08
CA ALA A 251 -11.40 -14.27 16.02
C ALA A 251 -12.94 -14.32 15.85
N ASP A 252 -13.51 -13.59 14.89
CA ASP A 252 -14.73 -14.10 14.22
C ASP A 252 -14.64 -13.85 12.71
N ARG A 253 -14.24 -14.89 11.97
CA ARG A 253 -14.02 -14.86 10.52
C ARG A 253 -15.23 -15.36 9.73
N THR A 254 -16.42 -15.40 10.33
CA THR A 254 -17.60 -16.06 9.73
C THR A 254 -18.94 -15.35 9.93
N SER A 255 -18.99 -14.04 10.13
CA SER A 255 -20.27 -13.33 10.05
C SER A 255 -20.22 -12.09 9.16
N SER A 256 -21.07 -12.12 8.14
CA SER A 256 -21.50 -11.00 7.31
C SER A 256 -22.07 -9.90 8.20
N ALA A 257 -21.23 -8.97 8.64
CA ALA A 257 -21.64 -7.90 9.54
C ALA A 257 -22.05 -6.66 8.74
N VAL A 258 -23.37 -6.49 8.68
CA VAL A 258 -24.11 -5.28 8.34
C VAL A 258 -23.48 -4.05 9.00
N TRP A 259 -23.22 -3.02 8.20
CA TRP A 259 -22.81 -1.69 8.65
C TRP A 259 -23.93 -1.08 9.52
N SER A 260 -23.79 -1.11 10.85
CA SER A 260 -24.60 -0.26 11.72
C SER A 260 -23.87 1.06 11.95
N MET A 261 -24.37 2.12 11.32
CA MET A 261 -24.11 3.52 11.67
C MET A 261 -24.42 3.75 13.16
N LYS A 262 -23.40 3.66 14.02
CA LYS A 262 -23.48 4.13 15.41
C LYS A 262 -22.74 5.45 15.66
N PHE A 263 -22.54 6.26 14.62
CA PHE A 263 -21.83 7.55 14.72
C PHE A 263 -22.66 8.80 14.36
N VAL A 264 -24.01 8.73 14.38
CA VAL A 264 -24.86 9.90 14.10
C VAL A 264 -25.83 10.28 15.25
N SER A 265 -25.89 9.54 16.36
CA SER A 265 -26.86 9.81 17.44
C SER A 265 -26.31 10.54 18.68
N CYS A 266 -25.32 11.42 18.54
CA CYS A 266 -24.78 12.20 19.67
C CYS A 266 -24.85 13.72 19.47
N LEU A 267 -25.78 14.22 18.66
CA LEU A 267 -25.96 15.67 18.42
C LEU A 267 -27.42 16.16 18.45
N LEU A 268 -28.38 15.35 18.90
CA LEU A 268 -29.80 15.73 18.98
C LEU A 268 -30.46 15.44 20.33
N CYS A 269 -29.70 15.53 21.43
CA CYS A 269 -30.26 15.42 22.79
C CYS A 269 -29.70 16.49 23.72
N THR A 270 -30.10 17.73 23.49
CA THR A 270 -30.20 18.75 24.55
C THR A 270 -31.47 19.57 24.31
N SER A 271 -32.58 19.02 24.77
CA SER A 271 -33.81 19.78 25.02
C SER A 271 -33.52 20.82 26.11
N CYS A 272 -33.56 22.11 25.75
CA CYS A 272 -33.66 23.18 26.73
C CYS A 272 -34.94 23.96 26.43
N GLU A 273 -36.06 23.47 26.97
CA GLU A 273 -37.26 24.27 27.15
C GLU A 273 -36.96 25.31 28.23
N THR A 274 -36.91 26.59 27.88
CA THR A 274 -37.17 27.66 28.83
C THR A 274 -38.19 28.62 28.24
N LYS A 275 -39.32 28.67 28.94
CA LYS A 275 -40.51 29.49 28.74
C LYS A 275 -40.16 30.97 28.66
N PHE A 276 -40.73 31.69 27.70
CA PHE A 276 -40.97 33.12 27.80
C PHE A 276 -42.48 33.37 27.75
N ASN A 277 -43.03 33.74 28.90
CA ASN A 277 -44.32 34.40 29.07
C ASN A 277 -44.04 35.65 29.90
N CYS A 278 -44.02 36.82 29.25
CA CYS A 278 -44.40 38.17 29.70
C CYS A 278 -43.96 39.15 28.62
#